data_AF-A0A959CJJ7-F1
#
_entry.id   AF-A0A959CJJ7-F1
#
_cell.length_a   1.000
_cell.length_b   1.000
_cell.length_c   1.000
_cell.angle_alpha   90.00
_cell.angle_beta   90.00
_cell.angle_gamma   90.00
#
_symmetry.space_group_name_H-M   'P 1'
#
loop_
_entity.id
_entity.type
_entity.pdbx_description
1 polymer ?
#
loop_
_entity_poly.entity_id
_entity_poly.type
_entity_poly.pdbx_seq_one_letter_code
_entity_poly.pdbx_strand_id
1 'polypeptide(L)'
;MNKLMIIALLLATALAYSPEASAQDFSGLDKSPLDVAYYRASRGSAPAMRVLYSRPQMNGRKVFGNLPGGLRQGLAPGCQRIHRNPLL
;
A
#
# COMPACT_ATOMS: atom_id res chain seq x y z
N MET A 1 -10.23 -25.80 -56.44
CA MET A 1 -10.87 -25.33 -55.18
C MET A 1 -11.53 -23.99 -55.42
N ASN A 2 -12.79 -23.86 -55.06
CA ASN A 2 -13.55 -22.62 -55.25
C ASN A 2 -13.02 -21.57 -54.26
N LYS A 3 -12.63 -20.37 -54.72
CA LYS A 3 -12.07 -19.30 -53.86
C LYS A 3 -12.92 -18.99 -52.63
N LEU A 4 -14.24 -19.07 -52.77
CA LEU A 4 -15.21 -18.91 -51.67
C LEU A 4 -15.01 -19.91 -50.53
N MET A 5 -14.69 -21.16 -50.84
CA MET A 5 -14.45 -22.20 -49.82
C MET A 5 -13.16 -21.94 -49.05
N ILE A 6 -12.13 -21.41 -49.71
CA ILE A 6 -10.84 -21.08 -49.08
C ILE A 6 -11.02 -19.91 -48.10
N ILE A 7 -11.80 -18.89 -48.49
CA ILE A 7 -12.08 -17.73 -47.63
C ILE A 7 -12.90 -18.14 -46.39
N ALA A 8 -13.92 -18.97 -46.58
CA ALA A 8 -14.75 -19.46 -45.48
C ALA A 8 -13.94 -20.26 -44.46
N LEU A 9 -13.03 -21.11 -44.93
CA LEU A 9 -12.15 -21.89 -44.06
C LEU A 9 -11.18 -21.01 -43.26
N LEU A 10 -10.61 -19.99 -43.90
CA LEU A 10 -9.65 -19.07 -43.27
C LEU A 10 -10.31 -18.15 -42.25
N LEU A 11 -11.56 -17.76 -42.48
CA LEU A 11 -12.34 -16.99 -41.50
C LEU A 11 -12.74 -17.85 -40.30
N ALA A 12 -13.15 -19.10 -40.52
CA ALA A 12 -13.51 -20.02 -39.45
C ALA A 12 -12.33 -20.32 -38.50
N THR A 13 -11.12 -20.50 -39.04
CA THR A 13 -9.93 -20.70 -38.22
C THR A 13 -9.52 -19.44 -37.45
N ALA A 14 -9.68 -18.25 -38.03
CA ALA A 14 -9.39 -16.99 -37.34
C ALA A 14 -10.34 -16.74 -36.14
N LEU A 15 -11.62 -17.09 -36.27
CA LEU A 15 -12.60 -16.93 -35.18
C LEU A 15 -12.43 -17.98 -34.06
N ALA A 16 -11.85 -19.14 -34.36
CA ALA A 16 -11.66 -20.22 -33.39
C ALA A 16 -10.52 -19.93 -32.39
N TYR A 17 -9.57 -19.06 -32.74
CA TYR A 17 -8.46 -18.68 -31.87
C TYR A 17 -8.78 -17.38 -31.12
N SER A 18 -8.85 -17.46 -29.79
CA SER A 18 -8.89 -16.29 -28.91
C SER A 18 -7.61 -16.25 -28.08
N PRO A 19 -6.76 -15.21 -28.19
CA PRO A 19 -5.58 -15.10 -27.36
C PRO A 19 -5.99 -14.78 -25.92
N GLU A 20 -5.62 -15.66 -24.99
CA GLU A 20 -5.74 -15.40 -23.55
C GLU A 20 -4.62 -14.45 -23.10
N ALA A 21 -5.00 -13.24 -22.70
CA ALA A 21 -4.07 -12.24 -22.16
C ALA A 21 -3.95 -12.43 -20.65
N SER A 22 -2.81 -12.94 -20.18
CA SER A 22 -2.48 -12.94 -18.75
C SER A 22 -1.96 -11.55 -18.34
N ALA A 23 -2.58 -10.96 -17.32
CA ALA A 23 -2.05 -9.74 -16.71
C ALA A 23 -0.78 -10.05 -15.90
N GLN A 24 0.08 -9.04 -15.73
CA GLN A 24 1.24 -9.12 -14.84
C GLN A 24 0.82 -9.14 -13.37
N ASP A 25 1.46 -9.98 -12.57
CA ASP A 25 1.22 -10.04 -11.13
C ASP A 25 1.80 -8.79 -10.45
N PHE A 26 0.95 -8.02 -9.78
CA PHE A 26 1.39 -6.90 -8.95
C PHE A 26 1.60 -7.37 -7.52
N SER A 27 2.73 -6.99 -6.93
CA SER A 27 2.90 -7.12 -5.49
C SER A 27 1.86 -6.27 -4.76
N GLY A 28 1.45 -6.73 -3.57
CA GLY A 28 0.52 -5.98 -2.74
C GLY A 28 1.05 -4.60 -2.38
N LEU A 29 0.13 -3.66 -2.17
CA LEU A 29 0.47 -2.29 -1.74
C LEU A 29 1.25 -2.31 -0.42
N ASP A 30 2.26 -1.44 -0.29
CA ASP A 30 3.02 -1.31 0.95
C ASP A 30 2.09 -0.98 2.13
N LYS A 31 2.23 -1.76 3.22
CA LYS A 31 1.41 -1.65 4.43
C LYS A 31 1.74 -0.39 5.25
N SER A 32 2.93 0.19 5.07
CA SER A 32 3.34 1.42 5.78
C SER A 32 4.12 2.38 4.88
N PRO A 33 3.47 3.01 3.89
CA PRO A 33 4.15 3.95 3.00
C PRO A 33 4.87 5.05 3.81
N LEU A 34 6.14 5.26 3.49
CA LEU A 34 6.94 6.33 4.08
C LEU A 34 6.76 7.62 3.28
N ASP A 35 6.40 8.69 3.96
CA ASP A 35 6.39 10.04 3.43
C ASP A 35 7.65 10.79 3.89
N VAL A 36 8.29 11.50 2.97
CA VAL A 36 9.55 12.22 3.24
C VAL A 36 9.50 13.61 2.64
N ALA A 37 9.55 14.63 3.50
CA ALA A 37 9.74 16.01 3.10
C ALA A 37 11.19 16.44 3.33
N TYR A 38 11.78 17.11 2.35
CA TYR A 38 13.15 17.62 2.42
C TYR A 38 13.15 19.13 2.32
N TYR A 39 13.91 19.79 3.18
CA TYR A 39 14.27 21.19 3.00
C TYR A 39 15.70 21.29 2.47
N ARG A 40 15.86 22.09 1.42
CA ARG A 40 17.14 22.35 0.74
C ARG A 40 17.28 23.84 0.55
N ALA A 41 18.49 24.36 0.71
CA ALA A 41 18.79 25.76 0.44
C ALA A 41 18.72 26.08 -1.06
N SER A 42 19.09 25.12 -1.91
CA SER A 42 18.98 25.23 -3.37
C SER A 42 18.78 23.86 -4.03
N ARG A 43 18.23 23.85 -5.26
CA ARG A 43 18.04 22.62 -6.04
C ARG A 43 19.42 21.96 -6.30
N GLY A 44 19.56 20.69 -5.93
CA GLY A 44 20.82 19.94 -6.07
C GLY A 44 21.73 19.94 -4.83
N SER A 45 21.45 20.77 -3.82
CA SER A 45 22.16 20.71 -2.53
C SER A 45 21.69 19.55 -1.66
N ALA A 46 22.57 19.08 -0.77
CA ALA A 46 22.20 18.11 0.26
C ALA A 46 21.06 18.67 1.14
N PRO A 47 20.07 17.86 1.53
CA PRO A 47 18.98 18.32 2.38
C PRO A 47 19.52 18.72 3.75
N ALA A 48 19.27 19.97 4.14
CA ALA A 48 19.67 20.50 5.44
C ALA A 48 18.80 19.93 6.58
N MET A 49 17.53 19.64 6.29
CA MET A 49 16.61 18.97 7.21
C MET A 49 15.63 18.08 6.45
N ARG A 50 15.18 17.01 7.10
CA ARG A 50 14.21 16.06 6.56
C ARG A 50 13.16 15.72 7.61
N VAL A 51 11.91 15.66 7.18
CA VAL A 51 10.79 15.17 7.99
C VAL A 51 10.40 13.83 7.42
N LEU A 52 10.48 12.79 8.25
CA LEU A 52 10.07 11.42 7.90
C LEU A 52 8.79 11.11 8.67
N TYR A 53 7.75 10.68 7.95
CA TYR A 53 6.49 10.28 8.56
C TYR A 53 5.96 9.04 7.85
N SER A 54 5.80 7.94 8.58
CA SER A 54 5.16 6.75 8.03
C SER A 54 3.63 6.88 8.14
N ARG A 55 2.93 6.41 7.11
CA ARG A 55 1.45 6.35 7.07
C ARG A 55 0.96 4.90 7.16
N PRO A 56 1.09 4.26 8.33
CA PRO A 56 0.68 2.87 8.48
C PRO A 56 -0.84 2.73 8.34
N GLN A 57 -1.27 1.75 7.55
CA GLN A 57 -2.68 1.41 7.44
C GLN A 57 -3.18 0.79 8.75
N MET A 58 -4.43 1.10 9.13
CA MET A 58 -5.09 0.60 10.33
C MET A 58 -5.61 -0.84 10.13
N ASN A 59 -4.72 -1.77 9.80
CA ASN A 59 -5.03 -3.18 9.56
C ASN A 59 -4.81 -4.00 10.84
N GLY A 60 -5.51 -3.66 11.93
CA GLY A 60 -5.38 -4.36 13.23
C GLY A 60 -4.03 -4.19 13.94
N ARG A 61 -3.19 -3.26 13.48
CA ARG A 61 -1.85 -2.98 14.05
C ARG A 61 -1.96 -1.92 15.13
N LYS A 62 -1.31 -2.16 16.27
CA LYS A 62 -1.08 -1.12 17.29
C LYS A 62 0.02 -0.17 16.79
N VAL A 63 -0.37 0.91 16.13
CA VAL A 63 0.58 1.90 15.58
C VAL A 63 1.03 2.89 16.65
N PHE A 64 0.10 3.34 17.46
CA PHE A 64 0.34 4.29 18.54
C PHE A 64 0.00 3.58 19.86
N GLY A 65 0.92 3.63 20.83
CA GLY A 65 0.71 3.03 22.15
C GLY A 65 -0.39 3.74 22.96
N ASN A 66 -0.35 3.60 24.29
CA ASN A 66 -1.25 4.31 25.21
C ASN A 66 -0.90 5.81 25.27
N LEU A 67 -1.29 6.57 24.24
CA LEU A 67 -1.18 8.02 24.24
C LEU A 67 -2.19 8.61 25.25
N PRO A 68 -1.77 9.50 26.17
CA PRO A 68 -2.63 10.09 27.20
C PRO A 68 -3.65 11.14 26.68
N GLY A 69 -3.93 11.13 25.37
CA GLY A 69 -4.94 11.94 24.70
C GLY A 69 -5.49 11.14 23.53
N GLY A 70 -6.71 10.65 23.67
CA GLY A 70 -7.22 9.51 22.92
C GLY A 70 -7.36 9.71 21.42
N LEU A 71 -6.69 8.85 20.65
CA LEU A 71 -7.28 8.26 19.47
C LEU A 71 -7.85 6.91 19.91
N ARG A 72 -9.17 6.84 20.05
CA ARG A 72 -9.92 5.66 20.47
C ARG A 72 -9.57 4.46 19.56
N GLN A 73 -8.61 3.66 19.97
CA GLN A 73 -8.43 2.29 19.48
C GLN A 73 -8.59 1.37 20.67
N GLY A 74 -9.44 0.36 20.50
CA GLY A 74 -10.06 -0.44 21.56
C GLY A 74 -9.15 -0.73 22.76
N LEU A 75 -9.68 -0.38 23.93
CA LEU A 75 -9.20 -0.72 25.26
C LEU A 75 -8.71 -2.17 25.29
N ALA A 76 -7.40 -2.38 25.36
CA ALA A 76 -6.84 -3.69 25.60
C ALA A 76 -7.18 -4.12 27.05
N PRO A 77 -7.84 -5.27 27.27
CA PRO A 77 -8.07 -5.77 28.62
C PRO A 77 -6.73 -6.21 29.23
N GLY A 78 -6.32 -5.58 30.33
CA GLY A 78 -5.14 -6.01 31.09
C GLY A 78 -4.09 -4.94 31.41
N CYS A 79 -4.28 -3.68 31.04
CA CYS A 79 -3.34 -2.62 31.46
C CYS A 79 -3.66 -2.17 32.90
N GLN A 80 -3.03 -2.82 33.88
CA GLN A 80 -3.19 -2.53 35.30
C GLN A 80 -2.63 -1.13 35.60
N ARG A 81 -3.50 -0.29 36.17
CA ARG A 81 -3.24 1.10 36.54
C ARG A 81 -2.04 1.15 37.49
N ILE A 82 -0.87 1.57 36.99
CA ILE A 82 0.32 1.80 37.81
C ILE A 82 -0.05 2.85 38.87
N HIS A 83 0.04 2.43 40.13
CA HIS A 83 -0.22 3.26 41.29
C HIS A 83 0.84 4.37 41.32
N ARG A 84 0.44 5.62 41.06
CA ARG A 84 1.34 6.77 41.22
C ARG A 84 1.68 6.90 42.70
N ASN A 85 2.96 6.73 43.03
CA ASN A 85 3.52 7.08 44.33
C ASN A 85 3.49 8.61 44.46
N PRO A 86 2.80 9.18 45.47
CA PRO A 86 2.56 10.61 45.54
C PRO A 86 3.63 11.31 46.37
N LEU A 87 4.92 11.14 46.07
CA LEU A 87 5.99 11.98 46.61
C LEU A 87 7.18 11.94 45.66
N LEU A 88 7.15 12.81 44.65
CA LEU A 88 8.27 13.53 44.02
C LEU A 88 7.67 14.63 43.13
#